data_AF-A0A957J358-F1
#
_entry.id   AF-A0A957J358-F1
#
_cell.length_a   1.000
_cell.length_b   1.000
_cell.length_c   1.000
_cell.angle_alpha   90.00
_cell.angle_beta   90.00
_cell.angle_gamma   90.00
#
_symmetry.space_group_name_H-M   'P 1'
#
loop_
_entity.id
_entity.type
_entity.pdbx_description
1 polymer ?
#
loop_
_entity_poly.entity_id
_entity_poly.type
_entity_poly.pdbx_seq_one_letter_code
_entity_poly.pdbx_strand_id
1 'polypeptide(L)'
;SRILARQGSFLRPLDAHDIMCAIGSAAVSGGVRRTAMIALFDYDDKEMLFCKDGINLAGNEQRWNANNSAVWTREYSQAEVADFVLQMVKSGRGEPGIFNRAAAIRTRPERRAEADFGTNPCGEIILRPMQFCNLSSAIARHHDTEETLMEKVELATILGTIQSMATHFPGLRPRWRENCEEERLLGVDLNGQLDSPAAQDPVIQAKLQAHAVKINKEYAAKLGINQSASVTCVKPSGNSSQLLDSSSGIHARWSPYYIRNVRVSAHSPLFKVMRDASVPMDPENGQDVNNADTWVIHFPVKAPWEATTRHQLSAIEQCEYWLQNKTNYTEHNPSVTITYRHDEVIDIIRWIWEHQDKIGGMAFLPAFDAQYDQMPYEEISKEQYEKFAAAFPEIDFSKIYRYEEEDLTTAAQELACMAGGCDV
;
A
#
# COMPACT_ATOMS: atom_id res chain seq x y z
N SER A 1 -13.02 -11.38 -28.36
CA SER A 1 -13.04 -11.40 -26.88
C SER A 1 -12.67 -12.78 -26.39
N ARG A 2 -11.63 -12.93 -25.53
CA ARG A 2 -11.21 -14.21 -24.94
C ARG A 2 -12.34 -14.92 -24.18
N ILE A 3 -13.22 -14.14 -23.53
CA ILE A 3 -14.37 -14.67 -22.80
C ILE A 3 -15.36 -15.35 -23.76
N LEU A 4 -15.66 -14.72 -24.90
CA LEU A 4 -16.53 -15.32 -25.92
C LEU A 4 -15.88 -16.55 -26.56
N ALA A 5 -14.54 -16.62 -26.61
CA ALA A 5 -13.83 -17.81 -27.08
C ALA A 5 -13.96 -19.02 -26.13
N ARG A 6 -14.50 -18.83 -24.91
CA ARG A 6 -14.80 -19.89 -23.94
C ARG A 6 -16.30 -20.22 -23.86
N GLN A 7 -17.13 -19.70 -24.76
CA GLN A 7 -18.56 -20.01 -24.79
C GLN A 7 -18.80 -21.52 -24.92
N GLY A 8 -19.59 -22.08 -24.00
CA GLY A 8 -19.82 -23.53 -23.92
C GLY A 8 -18.73 -24.32 -23.19
N SER A 9 -17.77 -23.65 -22.54
CA SER A 9 -16.70 -24.26 -21.74
C SER A 9 -16.61 -23.64 -20.33
N PHE A 10 -15.70 -24.14 -19.51
CA PHE A 10 -15.42 -23.59 -18.18
C PHE A 10 -14.42 -22.43 -18.27
N LEU A 11 -14.59 -21.43 -17.40
CA LEU A 11 -13.62 -20.35 -17.22
C LEU A 11 -12.37 -20.88 -16.50
N ARG A 12 -11.20 -20.41 -16.93
CA ARG A 12 -9.93 -20.62 -16.23
C ARG A 12 -9.65 -19.46 -15.26
N PRO A 13 -8.69 -19.61 -14.33
CA PRO A 13 -8.26 -18.51 -13.46
C PRO A 13 -7.88 -17.24 -14.23
N LEU A 14 -7.14 -17.38 -15.34
CA LEU A 14 -6.77 -16.24 -16.19
C LEU A 14 -7.99 -15.53 -16.82
N ASP A 15 -9.03 -16.28 -17.20
CA ASP A 15 -10.24 -15.70 -17.77
C ASP A 15 -11.00 -14.89 -16.70
N ALA A 16 -11.06 -15.38 -15.46
CA ALA A 16 -11.64 -14.66 -14.32
C ALA A 16 -10.81 -13.41 -13.96
N HIS A 17 -9.48 -13.51 -13.97
CA HIS A 17 -8.57 -12.38 -13.76
C HIS A 17 -8.78 -11.28 -14.81
N ASP A 18 -8.85 -11.66 -16.10
CA ASP A 18 -9.09 -10.72 -17.20
C ASP A 18 -10.43 -9.98 -17.04
N ILE A 19 -11.49 -10.68 -16.60
CA ILE A 19 -12.81 -10.06 -16.31
C ILE A 19 -12.68 -9.02 -15.20
N MET A 20 -12.06 -9.37 -14.06
CA MET A 20 -11.89 -8.46 -12.93
C MET A 20 -11.03 -7.25 -13.31
N CYS A 21 -9.96 -7.47 -14.06
CA CYS A 21 -9.09 -6.41 -14.57
C CYS A 21 -9.83 -5.45 -15.52
N ALA A 22 -10.71 -5.96 -16.38
CA ALA A 22 -11.56 -5.11 -17.21
C ALA A 22 -12.57 -4.29 -16.39
N ILE A 23 -13.18 -4.89 -15.35
CA ILE A 23 -14.03 -4.15 -14.38
C ILE A 23 -13.22 -3.05 -13.70
N GLY A 24 -11.97 -3.33 -13.34
CA GLY A 24 -11.05 -2.35 -12.78
C GLY A 24 -10.87 -1.13 -13.69
N SER A 25 -10.69 -1.34 -15.00
CA SER A 25 -10.60 -0.25 -15.98
C SER A 25 -11.90 0.55 -16.07
N ALA A 26 -13.06 -0.12 -16.07
CA ALA A 26 -14.35 0.55 -16.15
C ALA A 26 -14.62 1.48 -14.97
N ALA A 27 -14.17 1.11 -13.77
CA ALA A 27 -14.27 1.96 -12.58
C ALA A 27 -13.32 3.18 -12.62
N VAL A 28 -12.23 3.12 -13.39
CA VAL A 28 -11.25 4.22 -13.53
C VAL A 28 -11.75 5.33 -14.46
N SER A 29 -12.65 5.01 -15.40
CA SER A 29 -13.16 5.95 -16.42
C SER A 29 -13.91 7.17 -15.88
N GLY A 30 -14.17 7.26 -14.56
CA GLY A 30 -14.71 8.45 -13.89
C GLY A 30 -13.68 9.52 -13.50
N GLY A 31 -12.40 9.38 -13.87
CA GLY A 31 -11.37 10.43 -13.75
C GLY A 31 -10.85 10.74 -12.34
N VAL A 32 -11.53 10.28 -11.29
CA VAL A 32 -11.17 10.62 -9.88
C VAL A 32 -10.57 9.43 -9.12
N ARG A 33 -10.70 8.19 -9.62
CA ARG A 33 -10.29 6.98 -8.88
C ARG A 33 -9.37 6.11 -9.73
N ARG A 34 -8.16 5.82 -9.21
CA ARG A 34 -7.32 4.72 -9.72
C ARG A 34 -7.70 3.44 -8.98
N THR A 35 -8.22 2.44 -9.70
CA THR A 35 -8.48 1.11 -9.14
C THR A 35 -7.16 0.38 -8.99
N ALA A 36 -6.92 -0.22 -7.83
CA ALA A 36 -5.81 -1.14 -7.60
C ALA A 36 -6.36 -2.41 -6.96
N MET A 37 -6.20 -3.53 -7.65
CA MET A 37 -6.60 -4.85 -7.16
C MET A 37 -5.36 -5.67 -6.77
N ILE A 38 -5.59 -6.73 -6.03
CA ILE A 38 -4.65 -7.84 -5.89
C ILE A 38 -5.30 -9.09 -6.45
N ALA A 39 -4.56 -9.85 -7.24
CA ALA A 39 -4.96 -11.19 -7.68
C ALA A 39 -4.13 -12.23 -6.92
N LEU A 40 -4.80 -12.97 -6.04
CA LEU A 40 -4.24 -14.12 -5.35
C LEU A 40 -4.50 -15.37 -6.21
N PHE A 41 -3.44 -16.05 -6.65
CA PHE A 41 -3.54 -17.21 -7.53
C PHE A 41 -2.74 -18.41 -6.98
N ASP A 42 -3.08 -19.62 -7.42
CA ASP A 42 -2.42 -20.84 -6.96
C ASP A 42 -0.94 -20.87 -7.37
N TYR A 43 -0.07 -21.32 -6.48
CA TYR A 43 1.39 -21.30 -6.67
C TYR A 43 1.86 -21.92 -8.00
N ASP A 44 1.20 -22.98 -8.46
CA ASP A 44 1.55 -23.74 -9.65
C ASP A 44 0.82 -23.29 -10.93
N ASP A 45 -0.03 -22.25 -10.88
CA ASP A 45 -0.70 -21.70 -12.05
C ASP A 45 0.26 -20.83 -12.89
N LYS A 46 0.89 -21.50 -13.86
CA LYS A 46 1.80 -20.86 -14.82
C LYS A 46 1.12 -19.85 -15.75
N GLU A 47 -0.17 -20.01 -16.05
CA GLU A 47 -0.87 -19.04 -16.90
C GLU A 47 -0.99 -17.70 -16.16
N MET A 48 -1.34 -17.74 -14.87
CA MET A 48 -1.41 -16.56 -14.01
C MET A 48 -0.02 -15.96 -13.72
N LEU A 49 0.97 -16.79 -13.42
CA LEU A 49 2.34 -16.37 -13.15
C LEU A 49 2.93 -15.53 -14.32
N PHE A 50 2.76 -16.00 -15.54
CA PHE A 50 3.33 -15.38 -16.75
C PHE A 50 2.35 -14.46 -17.48
N CYS A 51 1.15 -14.21 -16.95
CA CYS A 51 0.09 -13.49 -17.68
C CYS A 51 0.46 -12.06 -18.08
N LYS A 52 1.45 -11.46 -17.42
CA LYS A 52 1.94 -10.12 -17.69
C LYS A 52 3.29 -10.09 -18.41
N ASP A 53 3.87 -11.23 -18.75
CA ASP A 53 5.10 -11.26 -19.55
C ASP A 53 4.86 -10.66 -20.94
N GLY A 54 5.88 -10.03 -21.53
CA GLY A 54 5.74 -9.14 -22.69
C GLY A 54 4.77 -9.62 -23.78
N ILE A 55 4.87 -10.87 -24.23
CA ILE A 55 3.97 -11.43 -25.26
C ILE A 55 2.54 -11.70 -24.75
N ASN A 56 2.39 -12.04 -23.47
CA ASN A 56 1.10 -12.32 -22.86
C ASN A 56 0.35 -11.04 -22.50
N LEU A 57 1.09 -9.97 -22.19
CA LEU A 57 0.55 -8.66 -21.85
C LEU A 57 0.12 -7.84 -23.06
N ALA A 58 0.80 -7.99 -24.21
CA ALA A 58 0.45 -7.28 -25.43
C ALA A 58 -1.02 -7.55 -25.83
N GLY A 59 -1.82 -6.49 -25.94
CA GLY A 59 -3.26 -6.56 -26.20
C GLY A 59 -4.11 -7.02 -25.01
N ASN A 60 -3.52 -7.07 -23.81
CA ASN A 60 -4.18 -7.39 -22.53
C ASN A 60 -3.77 -6.40 -21.42
N GLU A 61 -3.60 -5.13 -21.77
CA GLU A 61 -3.07 -4.07 -20.91
C GLU A 61 -3.95 -3.84 -19.66
N GLN A 62 -5.23 -4.24 -19.68
CA GLN A 62 -6.10 -4.20 -18.50
C GLN A 62 -5.51 -4.97 -17.30
N ARG A 63 -4.65 -5.96 -17.54
CA ARG A 63 -4.00 -6.76 -16.47
C ARG A 63 -3.17 -5.91 -15.52
N TRP A 64 -2.76 -4.70 -15.90
CA TRP A 64 -2.07 -3.76 -15.00
C TRP A 64 -2.93 -3.26 -13.83
N ASN A 65 -4.25 -3.47 -13.85
CA ASN A 65 -5.14 -3.04 -12.77
C ASN A 65 -5.04 -3.90 -11.50
N ALA A 66 -4.30 -5.00 -11.53
CA ALA A 66 -4.07 -5.85 -10.37
C ALA A 66 -2.57 -6.05 -10.16
N ASN A 67 -2.10 -6.18 -8.92
CA ASN A 67 -0.81 -6.81 -8.62
C ASN A 67 -1.04 -8.30 -8.34
N ASN A 68 -0.20 -9.19 -8.86
CA ASN A 68 -0.40 -10.63 -8.80
C ASN A 68 0.50 -11.26 -7.73
N SER A 69 -0.07 -12.06 -6.83
CA SER A 69 0.68 -12.76 -5.77
C SER A 69 0.30 -14.23 -5.71
N ALA A 70 1.31 -15.09 -5.61
CA ALA A 70 1.13 -16.53 -5.49
C ALA A 70 0.73 -16.90 -4.05
N VAL A 71 -0.26 -17.78 -3.92
CA VAL A 71 -0.76 -18.28 -2.65
C VAL A 71 0.05 -19.49 -2.21
N TRP A 72 0.74 -19.36 -1.08
CA TRP A 72 1.47 -20.46 -0.45
C TRP A 72 0.59 -21.14 0.59
N THR A 73 0.40 -22.45 0.47
CA THR A 73 -0.53 -23.24 1.31
C THR A 73 0.17 -24.30 2.18
N ARG A 74 1.48 -24.46 2.00
CA ARG A 74 2.34 -25.37 2.76
C ARG A 74 3.76 -24.80 2.84
N GLU A 75 4.63 -25.51 3.53
CA GLU A 75 6.06 -25.26 3.42
C GLU A 75 6.59 -25.75 2.06
N TYR A 76 7.45 -24.95 1.46
CA TYR A 76 8.10 -25.20 0.17
C TYR A 76 9.56 -25.56 0.38
N SER A 77 10.04 -26.48 -0.45
CA SER A 77 11.44 -26.90 -0.46
C SER A 77 12.37 -25.79 -0.97
N GLN A 78 13.66 -25.89 -0.68
CA GLN A 78 14.67 -24.93 -1.18
C GLN A 78 14.61 -24.76 -2.70
N ALA A 79 14.42 -25.87 -3.44
CA ALA A 79 14.32 -25.85 -4.89
C ALA A 79 13.10 -25.06 -5.39
N GLU A 80 11.95 -25.23 -4.73
CA GLU A 80 10.72 -24.49 -5.05
C GLU A 80 10.88 -23.00 -4.74
N VAL A 81 11.39 -22.65 -3.55
CA VAL A 81 11.63 -21.24 -3.18
C VAL A 81 12.63 -20.58 -4.13
N ALA A 82 13.71 -21.27 -4.49
CA ALA A 82 14.68 -20.77 -5.45
C ALA A 82 14.05 -20.51 -6.83
N ASP A 83 13.25 -21.45 -7.34
CA ASP A 83 12.55 -21.29 -8.62
C ASP A 83 11.56 -20.09 -8.57
N PHE A 84 10.79 -19.96 -7.49
CA PHE A 84 9.88 -18.84 -7.28
C PHE A 84 10.61 -17.48 -7.33
N VAL A 85 11.67 -17.32 -6.55
CA VAL A 85 12.44 -16.07 -6.52
C VAL A 85 13.09 -15.79 -7.87
N LEU A 86 13.60 -16.81 -8.56
CA LEU A 86 14.19 -16.63 -9.89
C LEU A 86 13.14 -16.21 -10.94
N GLN A 87 11.90 -16.71 -10.85
CA GLN A 87 10.80 -16.27 -11.71
C GLN A 87 10.44 -14.81 -11.44
N MET A 88 10.34 -14.45 -10.16
CA MET A 88 10.11 -13.07 -9.72
C MET A 88 11.20 -12.12 -10.23
N VAL A 89 12.48 -12.50 -10.10
CA VAL A 89 13.62 -11.72 -10.59
C VAL A 89 13.58 -11.57 -12.11
N LYS A 90 13.29 -12.65 -12.85
CA LYS A 90 13.18 -12.61 -14.32
C LYS A 90 12.06 -11.71 -14.81
N SER A 91 10.98 -11.54 -14.02
CA SER A 91 9.88 -10.65 -14.39
C SER A 91 10.31 -9.18 -14.45
N GLY A 92 11.29 -8.77 -13.63
CA GLY A 92 11.77 -7.40 -13.49
C GLY A 92 10.76 -6.39 -12.93
N ARG A 93 9.56 -6.82 -12.53
CA ARG A 93 8.43 -5.94 -12.13
C ARG A 93 7.93 -6.16 -10.70
N GLY A 94 8.65 -6.97 -9.94
CA GLY A 94 8.30 -7.33 -8.59
C GLY A 94 7.07 -8.22 -8.44
N GLU A 95 6.81 -9.04 -9.46
CA GLU A 95 5.77 -10.05 -9.46
C GLU A 95 6.33 -11.43 -9.82
N PRO A 96 5.78 -12.52 -9.26
CA PRO A 96 4.69 -12.54 -8.31
C PRO A 96 5.12 -12.08 -6.90
N GLY A 97 4.22 -11.42 -6.19
CA GLY A 97 4.34 -11.27 -4.73
C GLY A 97 4.05 -12.59 -4.01
N ILE A 98 4.35 -12.64 -2.71
CA ILE A 98 4.02 -13.78 -1.85
C ILE A 98 2.78 -13.42 -1.03
N PHE A 99 1.79 -14.31 -1.01
CA PHE A 99 0.81 -14.37 0.08
C PHE A 99 0.79 -15.79 0.64
N ASN A 100 1.23 -15.97 1.88
CA ASN A 100 1.31 -17.30 2.46
C ASN A 100 0.19 -17.52 3.47
N ARG A 101 -0.81 -18.26 3.00
CA ARG A 101 -2.00 -18.60 3.75
C ARG A 101 -1.68 -19.52 4.93
N ALA A 102 -0.72 -20.43 4.79
CA ALA A 102 -0.29 -21.30 5.87
C ALA A 102 0.33 -20.49 7.03
N ALA A 103 1.18 -19.50 6.73
CA ALA A 103 1.74 -18.58 7.72
C ALA A 103 0.69 -17.62 8.28
N ALA A 104 -0.24 -17.10 7.45
CA ALA A 104 -1.34 -16.27 7.91
C ALA A 104 -2.26 -17.01 8.91
N ILE A 105 -2.52 -18.30 8.68
CA ILE A 105 -3.22 -19.17 9.63
C ILE A 105 -2.34 -19.37 10.88
N ARG A 106 -1.08 -19.76 10.74
CA ARG A 106 -0.17 -20.09 11.86
C ARG A 106 0.08 -18.91 12.81
N THR A 107 0.18 -17.70 12.27
CA THR A 107 0.58 -16.49 13.01
C THR A 107 -0.60 -15.61 13.44
N ARG A 108 -1.84 -16.04 13.18
CA ARG A 108 -3.02 -15.31 13.66
C ARG A 108 -3.06 -15.32 15.20
N PRO A 109 -3.67 -14.30 15.83
CA PRO A 109 -3.95 -14.35 17.26
C PRO A 109 -4.83 -15.56 17.62
N GLU A 110 -4.59 -16.19 18.77
CA GLU A 110 -5.39 -17.36 19.22
C GLU A 110 -6.89 -17.06 19.29
N ARG A 111 -7.27 -15.80 19.57
CA ARG A 111 -8.67 -15.34 19.60
C ARG A 111 -9.33 -15.24 18.23
N ARG A 112 -8.58 -15.42 17.13
CA ARG A 112 -9.10 -15.40 15.77
C ARG A 112 -9.25 -16.82 15.23
N ALA A 113 -10.48 -17.17 14.86
CA ALA A 113 -10.77 -18.46 14.24
C ALA A 113 -10.06 -18.63 12.89
N GLU A 114 -9.75 -19.88 12.53
CA GLU A 114 -9.24 -20.21 11.20
C GLU A 114 -10.27 -19.91 10.12
N ALA A 115 -9.80 -19.43 8.98
CA ALA A 115 -10.62 -19.20 7.81
C ALA A 115 -9.76 -19.29 6.55
N ASP A 116 -10.42 -19.27 5.40
CA ASP A 116 -9.77 -19.19 4.10
C ASP A 116 -9.24 -17.76 3.85
N PHE A 117 -8.19 -17.38 4.57
CA PHE A 117 -7.69 -16.02 4.61
C PHE A 117 -7.06 -15.57 3.28
N GLY A 118 -7.51 -14.45 2.75
CA GLY A 118 -6.79 -13.64 1.76
C GLY A 118 -6.16 -12.40 2.40
N THR A 119 -5.89 -11.39 1.58
CA THR A 119 -5.38 -10.10 2.03
C THR A 119 -5.94 -8.96 1.18
N ASN A 120 -5.84 -7.73 1.69
CA ASN A 120 -6.18 -6.52 0.94
C ASN A 120 -5.05 -6.19 -0.08
N PRO A 121 -5.27 -5.24 -1.02
CA PRO A 121 -4.29 -4.97 -2.08
C PRO A 121 -2.89 -4.56 -1.62
N CYS A 122 -2.76 -3.96 -0.44
CA CYS A 122 -1.46 -3.57 0.12
C CYS A 122 -0.81 -4.69 0.95
N GLY A 123 -1.52 -5.77 1.26
CA GLY A 123 -0.97 -6.94 1.94
C GLY A 123 -0.87 -6.85 3.47
N GLU A 124 -1.27 -5.75 4.10
CA GLU A 124 -1.13 -5.52 5.55
C GLU A 124 -2.24 -6.13 6.40
N ILE A 125 -3.45 -6.35 5.86
CA ILE A 125 -4.59 -6.91 6.58
C ILE A 125 -4.95 -8.30 6.04
N ILE A 126 -4.86 -9.29 6.92
CA ILE A 126 -5.33 -10.65 6.66
C ILE A 126 -6.86 -10.69 6.77
N LEU A 127 -7.55 -11.04 5.69
CA LEU A 127 -9.00 -10.90 5.55
C LEU A 127 -9.70 -12.24 5.27
N ARG A 128 -10.90 -12.43 5.82
CA ARG A 128 -11.85 -13.43 5.32
C ARG A 128 -12.40 -12.97 3.96
N PRO A 129 -12.95 -13.87 3.11
CA PRO A 129 -13.72 -13.45 1.95
C PRO A 129 -14.88 -12.54 2.38
N MET A 130 -15.12 -11.46 1.62
CA MET A 130 -16.15 -10.45 1.92
C MET A 130 -15.93 -9.76 3.29
N GLN A 131 -14.75 -9.18 3.50
CA GLN A 131 -14.36 -8.47 4.72
C GLN A 131 -13.64 -7.16 4.36
N PHE A 132 -13.65 -6.19 5.26
CA PHE A 132 -12.97 -4.89 5.09
C PHE A 132 -11.75 -4.74 5.99
N CYS A 133 -10.81 -3.91 5.54
CA CYS A 133 -9.79 -3.34 6.41
C CYS A 133 -10.39 -2.16 7.22
N ASN A 134 -9.89 -1.93 8.43
CA ASN A 134 -10.30 -0.86 9.32
C ASN A 134 -9.05 -0.20 9.92
N LEU A 135 -8.52 0.80 9.23
CA LEU A 135 -7.17 1.32 9.49
C LEU A 135 -7.22 2.62 10.31
N SER A 136 -6.30 2.73 11.26
CA SER A 136 -5.97 3.94 12.04
C SER A 136 -4.45 3.97 12.21
N SER A 137 -3.84 5.14 12.40
CA SER A 137 -2.36 5.24 12.36
C SER A 137 -1.79 6.11 13.49
N ALA A 138 -0.80 5.57 14.17
CA ALA A 138 0.09 6.28 15.08
C ALA A 138 1.35 6.71 14.31
N ILE A 139 1.65 8.01 14.31
CA ILE A 139 2.78 8.57 13.55
C ILE A 139 3.99 8.68 14.45
N ALA A 140 4.97 7.81 14.21
CA ALA A 140 6.26 7.84 14.89
C ALA A 140 7.14 8.96 14.31
N ARG A 141 7.80 9.69 15.21
CA ARG A 141 8.69 10.81 14.93
C ARG A 141 10.03 10.58 15.61
N HIS A 142 11.03 11.31 15.15
CA HIS A 142 12.39 11.23 15.65
C HIS A 142 12.52 11.42 17.17
N HIS A 143 11.75 12.34 17.75
CA HIS A 143 11.80 12.64 19.18
C HIS A 143 10.76 11.89 20.03
N ASP A 144 10.04 10.94 19.45
CA ASP A 144 9.10 10.14 20.22
C ASP A 144 9.83 9.19 21.19
N THR A 145 9.22 8.98 22.35
CA THR A 145 9.64 8.02 23.37
C THR A 145 8.65 6.87 23.44
N GLU A 146 8.96 5.83 24.22
CA GLU A 146 7.99 4.76 24.52
C GLU A 146 6.65 5.33 25.01
N GLU A 147 6.68 6.32 25.90
CA GLU A 147 5.49 6.96 26.47
C GLU A 147 4.66 7.69 25.41
N THR A 148 5.28 8.54 24.58
CA THR A 148 4.54 9.29 23.55
C THR A 148 4.00 8.38 22.44
N LEU A 149 4.71 7.29 22.11
CA LEU A 149 4.20 6.27 21.18
C LEU A 149 3.01 5.51 21.78
N MET A 150 3.05 5.17 23.06
CA MET A 150 1.95 4.49 23.75
C MET A 150 0.67 5.34 23.71
N GLU A 151 0.77 6.64 23.95
CA GLU A 151 -0.37 7.57 23.84
C GLU A 151 -0.95 7.62 22.41
N LYS A 152 -0.10 7.68 21.39
CA LYS A 152 -0.53 7.71 19.98
C LYS A 152 -1.21 6.41 19.57
N VAL A 153 -0.64 5.27 19.97
CA VAL A 153 -1.20 3.94 19.71
C VAL A 153 -2.53 3.76 20.43
N GLU A 154 -2.66 4.24 21.66
CA GLU A 154 -3.93 4.24 22.39
C GLU A 154 -5.01 5.01 21.64
N LEU A 155 -4.73 6.26 21.24
CA LEU A 155 -5.69 7.09 20.49
C LEU A 155 -6.08 6.45 19.15
N ALA A 156 -5.11 5.96 18.38
CA ALA A 156 -5.37 5.25 17.14
C ALA A 156 -6.26 4.01 17.37
N THR A 157 -5.99 3.24 18.42
CA THR A 157 -6.79 2.07 18.80
C THR A 157 -8.22 2.44 19.17
N ILE A 158 -8.42 3.51 19.94
CA ILE A 158 -9.76 3.99 20.32
C ILE A 158 -10.55 4.38 19.06
N LEU A 159 -9.94 5.17 18.18
CA LEU A 159 -10.53 5.56 16.89
C LEU A 159 -10.89 4.34 16.04
N GLY A 160 -9.97 3.38 15.90
CA GLY A 160 -10.20 2.14 15.16
C GLY A 160 -11.33 1.29 15.75
N THR A 161 -11.42 1.23 17.09
CA THR A 161 -12.51 0.52 17.78
C THR A 161 -13.87 1.16 17.47
N ILE A 162 -13.97 2.50 17.53
CA ILE A 162 -15.20 3.23 17.18
C ILE A 162 -15.53 3.04 15.70
N GLN A 163 -14.54 3.17 14.81
CA GLN A 163 -14.71 2.99 13.37
C GLN A 163 -15.23 1.59 13.02
N SER A 164 -14.87 0.56 13.79
CA SER A 164 -15.35 -0.82 13.60
C SER A 164 -16.88 -0.97 13.75
N MET A 165 -17.56 0.03 14.31
CA MET A 165 -19.03 0.06 14.44
C MET A 165 -19.73 0.47 13.14
N ALA A 166 -19.02 1.04 12.16
CA ALA A 166 -19.57 1.47 10.89
C ALA A 166 -19.85 0.27 9.96
N THR A 167 -20.92 -0.48 10.24
CA THR A 167 -21.28 -1.73 9.54
C THR A 167 -22.51 -1.62 8.65
N HIS A 168 -22.96 -0.40 8.34
CA HIS A 168 -24.06 -0.16 7.40
C HIS A 168 -23.56 -0.10 5.95
N PHE A 169 -23.73 -1.20 5.22
CA PHE A 169 -23.24 -1.36 3.84
C PHE A 169 -24.39 -1.56 2.85
N PRO A 170 -25.06 -0.49 2.39
CA PRO A 170 -26.14 -0.61 1.41
C PRO A 170 -25.62 -1.19 0.09
N GLY A 171 -26.39 -2.10 -0.51
CA GLY A 171 -26.05 -2.73 -1.79
C GLY A 171 -25.05 -3.89 -1.72
N LEU A 172 -24.49 -4.20 -0.55
CA LEU A 172 -23.62 -5.37 -0.37
C LEU A 172 -24.35 -6.56 0.26
N ARG A 173 -23.88 -7.78 -0.06
CA ARG A 173 -24.38 -9.02 0.53
C ARG A 173 -24.29 -8.94 2.07
N PRO A 174 -25.28 -9.45 2.84
CA PRO A 174 -25.27 -9.41 4.31
C PRO A 174 -23.99 -9.95 4.94
N ARG A 175 -23.35 -10.93 4.30
CA ARG A 175 -22.11 -11.54 4.76
C ARG A 175 -20.96 -10.54 5.03
N TRP A 176 -20.91 -9.44 4.28
CA TRP A 176 -19.93 -8.36 4.51
C TRP A 176 -20.13 -7.72 5.89
N ARG A 177 -21.38 -7.38 6.21
CA ARG A 177 -21.75 -6.83 7.52
C ARG A 177 -21.48 -7.84 8.63
N GLU A 178 -21.93 -9.08 8.45
CA GLU A 178 -21.77 -10.16 9.44
C GLU A 178 -20.29 -10.39 9.79
N ASN A 179 -19.41 -10.51 8.78
CA ASN A 179 -17.98 -10.68 9.01
C ASN A 179 -17.37 -9.49 9.79
N CYS A 180 -17.78 -8.24 9.46
CA CYS A 180 -17.28 -7.04 10.13
C CYS A 180 -17.79 -6.93 11.58
N GLU A 181 -19.03 -7.34 11.84
CA GLU A 181 -19.62 -7.35 13.18
C GLU A 181 -19.06 -8.46 14.06
N GLU A 182 -18.73 -9.62 13.47
CA GLU A 182 -18.11 -10.75 14.15
C GLU A 182 -16.65 -10.46 14.53
N GLU A 183 -15.80 -10.11 13.55
CA GLU A 183 -14.36 -9.96 13.80
C GLU A 183 -13.97 -8.58 14.35
N ARG A 184 -14.77 -7.53 14.11
CA ARG A 184 -14.48 -6.12 14.46
C ARG A 184 -13.02 -5.74 14.20
N LEU A 185 -12.44 -6.18 13.08
CA LEU A 185 -11.00 -6.05 12.82
C LEU A 185 -10.51 -4.61 13.00
N LEU A 186 -9.30 -4.44 13.50
CA LEU A 186 -8.55 -3.18 13.51
C LEU A 186 -7.23 -3.42 12.77
N GLY A 187 -6.72 -2.36 12.14
CA GLY A 187 -5.34 -2.26 11.69
C GLY A 187 -4.74 -0.96 12.23
N VAL A 188 -4.26 -1.02 13.46
CA VAL A 188 -3.52 0.06 14.11
C VAL A 188 -2.10 0.05 13.56
N ASP A 189 -1.86 0.95 12.63
CA ASP A 189 -0.60 1.17 11.93
C ASP A 189 0.37 1.97 12.81
N LEU A 190 1.66 1.58 12.82
CA LEU A 190 2.75 2.36 13.39
C LEU A 190 3.59 2.89 12.22
N ASN A 191 3.23 4.08 11.72
CA ASN A 191 3.83 4.69 10.54
C ASN A 191 5.06 5.51 10.90
N GLY A 192 6.02 5.65 9.98
CA GLY A 192 7.20 6.49 10.19
C GLY A 192 8.30 5.85 11.03
N GLN A 193 8.37 4.52 11.09
CA GLN A 193 9.23 3.84 12.06
C GLN A 193 10.71 4.12 11.83
N LEU A 194 11.17 4.17 10.58
CA LEU A 194 12.58 4.45 10.26
C LEU A 194 13.00 5.89 10.54
N ASP A 195 12.08 6.79 10.87
CA ASP A 195 12.42 8.12 11.37
C ASP A 195 12.53 8.17 12.90
N SER A 196 12.10 7.12 13.62
CA SER A 196 11.95 7.09 15.08
C SER A 196 12.74 5.94 15.70
N PRO A 197 13.83 6.22 16.44
CA PRO A 197 14.59 5.17 17.12
C PRO A 197 13.75 4.35 18.09
N ALA A 198 12.80 4.98 18.79
CA ALA A 198 11.90 4.29 19.72
C ALA A 198 10.96 3.30 19.00
N ALA A 199 10.49 3.64 17.79
CA ALA A 199 9.63 2.74 17.01
C ALA A 199 10.39 1.58 16.36
N GLN A 200 11.72 1.65 16.32
CA GLN A 200 12.60 0.58 15.82
C GLN A 200 13.01 -0.41 16.92
N ASP A 201 12.80 -0.08 18.20
CA ASP A 201 13.14 -0.98 19.30
C ASP A 201 12.11 -2.13 19.40
N PRO A 202 12.52 -3.40 19.27
CA PRO A 202 11.60 -4.55 19.33
C PRO A 202 10.88 -4.69 20.68
N VAL A 203 11.51 -4.27 21.78
CA VAL A 203 10.89 -4.28 23.11
C VAL A 203 9.78 -3.26 23.19
N ILE A 204 10.00 -2.05 22.64
CA ILE A 204 8.96 -1.02 22.57
C ILE A 204 7.83 -1.48 21.64
N GLN A 205 8.15 -2.03 20.46
CA GLN A 205 7.14 -2.60 19.55
C GLN A 205 6.22 -3.61 20.24
N ALA A 206 6.78 -4.55 21.00
CA ALA A 206 6.02 -5.55 21.76
C ALA A 206 5.10 -4.92 22.81
N LYS A 207 5.57 -3.88 23.52
CA LYS A 207 4.74 -3.14 24.48
C LYS A 207 3.60 -2.38 23.79
N LEU A 208 3.88 -1.71 22.67
CA LEU A 208 2.87 -0.99 21.88
C LEU A 208 1.79 -1.94 21.36
N GLN A 209 2.17 -3.11 20.87
CA GLN A 209 1.24 -4.16 20.43
C GLN A 209 0.33 -4.63 21.57
N ALA A 210 0.92 -4.97 22.72
CA ALA A 210 0.16 -5.42 23.88
C ALA A 210 -0.79 -4.31 24.39
N HIS A 211 -0.34 -3.06 24.35
CA HIS A 211 -1.16 -1.91 24.73
C HIS A 211 -2.35 -1.72 23.79
N ALA A 212 -2.14 -1.77 22.46
CA ALA A 212 -3.22 -1.69 21.49
C ALA A 212 -4.28 -2.77 21.71
N VAL A 213 -3.86 -4.03 21.92
CA VAL A 213 -4.80 -5.14 22.19
C VAL A 213 -5.56 -4.92 23.49
N LYS A 214 -4.90 -4.43 24.55
CA LYS A 214 -5.53 -4.11 25.84
C LYS A 214 -6.55 -2.99 25.70
N ILE A 215 -6.19 -1.87 25.07
CA ILE A 215 -7.08 -0.72 24.87
C ILE A 215 -8.29 -1.10 24.03
N ASN A 216 -8.11 -1.88 22.96
CA ASN A 216 -9.23 -2.39 22.17
C ASN A 216 -10.19 -3.22 23.02
N LYS A 217 -9.69 -4.12 23.87
CA LYS A 217 -10.52 -4.93 24.77
C LYS A 217 -11.35 -4.06 25.71
N GLU A 218 -10.73 -3.05 26.32
CA GLU A 218 -11.40 -2.14 27.24
C GLU A 218 -12.48 -1.30 26.55
N TYR A 219 -12.17 -0.73 25.38
CA TYR A 219 -13.11 0.11 24.64
C TYR A 219 -14.21 -0.70 23.96
N ALA A 220 -13.93 -1.90 23.45
CA ALA A 220 -14.96 -2.79 22.92
C ALA A 220 -15.99 -3.14 24.01
N ALA A 221 -15.54 -3.43 25.24
CA ALA A 221 -16.42 -3.66 26.38
C ALA A 221 -17.27 -2.43 26.73
N LYS A 222 -16.67 -1.23 26.74
CA LYS A 222 -17.41 0.04 26.97
C LYS A 222 -18.47 0.30 25.90
N LEU A 223 -18.20 -0.10 24.65
CA LEU A 223 -19.10 0.09 23.50
C LEU A 223 -20.11 -1.06 23.33
N GLY A 224 -19.99 -2.14 24.11
CA GLY A 224 -20.88 -3.30 24.00
C GLY A 224 -20.71 -4.09 22.70
N ILE A 225 -19.51 -4.10 22.11
CA ILE A 225 -19.17 -4.86 20.90
C ILE A 225 -18.12 -5.94 21.20
N ASN A 226 -17.94 -6.87 20.27
CA ASN A 226 -16.89 -7.88 20.37
C ASN A 226 -15.49 -7.24 20.39
N GLN A 227 -14.58 -7.81 21.19
CA GLN A 227 -13.16 -7.51 21.04
C GLN A 227 -12.71 -7.89 19.63
N SER A 228 -11.83 -7.08 19.06
CA SER A 228 -11.33 -7.26 17.71
C SER A 228 -10.46 -8.51 17.60
N ALA A 229 -10.73 -9.33 16.58
CA ALA A 229 -10.02 -10.59 16.36
C ALA A 229 -8.53 -10.39 16.02
N SER A 230 -8.18 -9.23 15.46
CA SER A 230 -6.80 -8.77 15.23
C SER A 230 -6.78 -7.25 15.25
N VAL A 231 -5.67 -6.66 15.72
CA VAL A 231 -5.59 -5.24 16.07
C VAL A 231 -4.50 -4.48 15.34
N THR A 232 -3.29 -5.02 15.21
CA THR A 232 -2.12 -4.27 14.73
C THR A 232 -1.64 -4.72 13.35
N CYS A 233 -1.20 -3.77 12.54
CA CYS A 233 -0.61 -4.00 11.21
C CYS A 233 0.49 -2.96 10.93
N VAL A 234 1.19 -3.07 9.81
CA VAL A 234 1.94 -1.92 9.27
C VAL A 234 1.52 -1.67 7.83
N LYS A 235 0.98 -0.48 7.58
CA LYS A 235 0.54 -0.01 6.27
C LYS A 235 1.71 0.72 5.58
N PRO A 236 1.85 0.66 4.25
CA PRO A 236 2.89 1.43 3.57
C PRO A 236 2.65 2.95 3.59
N SER A 237 1.41 3.39 3.88
CA SER A 237 1.03 4.77 4.23
C SER A 237 1.50 5.90 3.29
N GLY A 238 1.81 5.62 2.02
CA GLY A 238 2.40 6.58 1.07
C GLY A 238 1.84 8.01 1.11
N ASN A 239 0.54 8.21 0.84
CA ASN A 239 -0.06 9.54 0.84
C ASN A 239 -0.04 10.21 2.23
N SER A 240 -0.34 9.44 3.29
CA SER A 240 -0.33 9.94 4.66
C SER A 240 1.08 10.37 5.08
N SER A 241 2.09 9.61 4.70
CA SER A 241 3.50 9.91 4.94
C SER A 241 3.98 11.15 4.19
N GLN A 242 3.45 11.43 2.99
CA GLN A 242 3.71 12.70 2.31
C GLN A 242 3.06 13.88 3.05
N LEU A 243 1.80 13.75 3.45
CA LEU A 243 1.06 14.81 4.15
C LEU A 243 1.67 15.13 5.51
N LEU A 244 2.06 14.09 6.25
CA LEU A 244 2.54 14.20 7.62
C LEU A 244 4.05 14.33 7.69
N ASP A 245 4.77 14.26 6.57
CA ASP A 245 6.23 14.19 6.52
C ASP A 245 6.82 13.10 7.44
N SER A 246 6.54 11.84 7.12
CA SER A 246 7.14 10.69 7.80
C SER A 246 7.69 9.70 6.77
N SER A 247 8.53 8.77 7.22
CA SER A 247 8.79 7.54 6.47
C SER A 247 7.49 6.72 6.32
N SER A 248 7.50 5.79 5.36
CA SER A 248 6.29 5.10 4.86
C SER A 248 6.19 3.70 5.43
N GLY A 249 5.41 3.51 6.48
CA GLY A 249 5.36 2.26 7.25
C GLY A 249 6.74 1.91 7.79
N ILE A 250 7.30 0.80 7.28
CA ILE A 250 8.67 0.34 7.57
C ILE A 250 9.70 0.70 6.49
N HIS A 251 9.35 1.47 5.46
CA HIS A 251 10.26 1.82 4.36
C HIS A 251 11.13 3.03 4.70
N ALA A 252 12.37 3.02 4.20
CA ALA A 252 13.29 4.14 4.33
C ALA A 252 12.80 5.36 3.56
N ARG A 253 13.36 6.54 3.86
CA ARG A 253 13.18 7.73 3.02
C ARG A 253 13.80 7.48 1.64
N TRP A 254 13.33 8.19 0.61
CA TRP A 254 13.78 7.95 -0.76
C TRP A 254 15.26 8.28 -0.97
N SER A 255 15.67 9.49 -0.61
CA SER A 255 17.04 10.02 -0.69
C SER A 255 17.16 11.23 0.25
N PRO A 256 18.37 11.66 0.67
CA PRO A 256 18.52 12.85 1.51
C PRO A 256 17.98 14.13 0.85
N TYR A 257 18.13 14.24 -0.48
CA TYR A 257 17.68 15.38 -1.27
C TYR A 257 17.09 14.89 -2.59
N TYR A 258 15.88 15.33 -2.93
CA TYR A 258 15.21 14.93 -4.16
C TYR A 258 14.22 15.99 -4.65
N ILE A 259 13.91 15.97 -5.93
CA ILE A 259 12.71 16.61 -6.48
C ILE A 259 11.55 15.62 -6.38
N ARG A 260 10.44 16.08 -5.81
CA ARG A 260 9.17 15.37 -5.82
C ARG A 260 8.29 15.93 -6.94
N ASN A 261 8.05 15.11 -7.95
CA ASN A 261 7.22 15.47 -9.10
C ASN A 261 5.76 15.13 -8.84
N VAL A 262 4.89 16.13 -8.94
CA VAL A 262 3.44 16.01 -8.72
C VAL A 262 2.69 16.45 -9.96
N ARG A 263 1.90 15.53 -10.53
CA ARG A 263 1.03 15.83 -11.68
C ARG A 263 -0.24 16.54 -11.23
N VAL A 264 -0.60 17.61 -11.91
CA VAL A 264 -1.80 18.41 -11.67
C VAL A 264 -2.50 18.71 -12.99
N SER A 265 -3.84 18.70 -13.00
CA SER A 265 -4.59 19.12 -14.18
C SER A 265 -4.48 20.63 -14.37
N ALA A 266 -4.26 21.07 -15.60
CA ALA A 266 -4.23 22.48 -16.01
C ALA A 266 -5.54 23.22 -15.71
N HIS A 267 -6.65 22.49 -15.57
CA HIS A 267 -7.96 23.05 -15.25
C HIS A 267 -8.19 23.26 -13.74
N SER A 268 -7.35 22.66 -12.89
CA SER A 268 -7.55 22.73 -11.45
C SER A 268 -7.25 24.14 -10.88
N PRO A 269 -7.98 24.58 -9.84
CA PRO A 269 -7.62 25.78 -9.08
C PRO A 269 -6.19 25.74 -8.55
N LEU A 270 -5.73 24.55 -8.13
CA LEU A 270 -4.37 24.34 -7.62
C LEU A 270 -3.31 24.70 -8.66
N PHE A 271 -3.45 24.24 -9.90
CA PHE A 271 -2.52 24.59 -10.97
C PHE A 271 -2.43 26.11 -11.17
N LYS A 272 -3.57 26.80 -11.20
CA LYS A 272 -3.62 28.26 -11.41
C LYS A 272 -2.90 29.00 -10.27
N VAL A 273 -3.09 28.60 -9.01
CA VAL A 273 -2.36 29.16 -7.86
C VAL A 273 -0.85 28.93 -7.99
N MET A 274 -0.45 27.70 -8.31
CA MET A 274 0.96 27.31 -8.43
C MET A 274 1.66 28.09 -9.56
N ARG A 275 0.99 28.23 -10.70
CA ARG A 275 1.48 29.01 -11.85
C ARG A 275 1.66 30.47 -11.49
N ASP A 276 0.68 31.08 -10.84
CA ASP A 276 0.74 32.50 -10.48
C ASP A 276 1.77 32.80 -9.38
N ALA A 277 2.03 31.82 -8.51
CA ALA A 277 3.14 31.84 -7.57
C ALA A 277 4.50 31.60 -8.25
N SER A 278 4.53 31.31 -9.55
CA SER A 278 5.74 30.97 -10.32
C SER A 278 6.48 29.73 -9.78
N VAL A 279 5.72 28.74 -9.31
CA VAL A 279 6.28 27.46 -8.87
C VAL A 279 6.90 26.73 -10.08
N PRO A 280 8.10 26.13 -9.95
CA PRO A 280 8.70 25.34 -11.03
C PRO A 280 7.79 24.20 -11.50
N MET A 281 7.46 24.20 -12.80
CA MET A 281 6.62 23.18 -13.41
C MET A 281 6.84 23.09 -14.93
N ASP A 282 6.63 21.90 -15.48
CA ASP A 282 6.69 21.62 -16.91
C ASP A 282 5.44 20.85 -17.38
N PRO A 283 5.03 20.96 -18.66
CA PRO A 283 4.04 20.06 -19.26
C PRO A 283 4.39 18.59 -19.03
N GLU A 284 3.40 17.73 -18.84
CA GLU A 284 3.66 16.28 -18.78
C GLU A 284 4.33 15.79 -20.07
N ASN A 285 5.27 14.84 -19.93
CA ASN A 285 6.01 14.25 -21.05
C ASN A 285 5.11 13.96 -22.27
N GLY A 286 5.47 14.56 -23.40
CA GLY A 286 4.73 14.41 -24.66
C GLY A 286 3.63 15.46 -24.90
N GLN A 287 3.39 16.38 -23.97
CA GLN A 287 2.47 17.51 -24.13
C GLN A 287 3.23 18.82 -24.44
N ASP A 288 2.59 19.74 -25.17
CA ASP A 288 3.16 21.06 -25.48
C ASP A 288 2.65 22.11 -24.49
N VAL A 289 3.49 23.11 -24.19
CA VAL A 289 3.17 24.16 -23.21
C VAL A 289 1.87 24.91 -23.50
N ASN A 290 1.46 25.00 -24.77
CA ASN A 290 0.26 25.73 -25.17
C ASN A 290 -1.02 24.89 -25.10
N ASN A 291 -0.91 23.56 -25.01
CA ASN A 291 -2.04 22.63 -25.06
C ASN A 291 -2.01 21.54 -23.99
N ALA A 292 -1.14 21.68 -22.99
CA ALA A 292 -1.00 20.68 -21.94
C ALA A 292 -2.20 20.70 -20.99
N ASP A 293 -2.84 19.53 -20.87
CA ASP A 293 -3.92 19.25 -19.93
C ASP A 293 -3.36 18.81 -18.56
N THR A 294 -2.13 18.30 -18.53
CA THR A 294 -1.42 17.88 -17.32
C THR A 294 -0.09 18.61 -17.21
N TRP A 295 0.18 19.14 -16.02
CA TRP A 295 1.46 19.75 -15.66
C TRP A 295 2.12 19.01 -14.51
N VAL A 296 3.43 19.00 -14.48
CA VAL A 296 4.26 18.38 -13.44
C VAL A 296 4.91 19.49 -12.63
N ILE A 297 4.55 19.58 -11.36
CA ILE A 297 5.14 20.53 -10.41
C ILE A 297 6.35 19.87 -9.74
N HIS A 298 7.47 20.61 -9.66
CA HIS A 298 8.75 20.13 -9.15
C HIS A 298 9.02 20.68 -7.74
N PHE A 299 8.79 19.88 -6.71
CA PHE A 299 9.04 20.30 -5.32
C PHE A 299 10.43 19.85 -4.86
N PRO A 300 11.37 20.76 -4.52
CA PRO A 300 12.61 20.37 -3.85
C PRO A 300 12.31 19.93 -2.42
N VAL A 301 12.71 18.71 -2.08
CA VAL A 301 12.48 18.11 -0.77
C VAL A 301 13.80 17.67 -0.15
N LYS A 302 13.93 17.91 1.15
CA LYS A 302 15.01 17.42 1.99
C LYS A 302 14.43 16.45 3.02
N ALA A 303 14.97 15.25 3.08
CA ALA A 303 14.62 14.29 4.13
C ALA A 303 15.11 14.78 5.50
N PRO A 304 14.51 14.33 6.62
CA PRO A 304 14.98 14.69 7.95
C PRO A 304 16.47 14.42 8.15
N TRP A 305 17.08 15.18 9.06
CA TRP A 305 18.49 14.98 9.42
C TRP A 305 18.70 13.55 9.93
N GLU A 306 19.77 12.88 9.48
CA GLU A 306 20.10 11.49 9.80
C GLU A 306 19.05 10.44 9.39
N ALA A 307 18.08 10.79 8.53
CA ALA A 307 17.11 9.81 8.06
C ALA A 307 17.77 8.67 7.27
N THR A 308 17.36 7.45 7.56
CA THR A 308 17.73 6.27 6.76
C THR A 308 17.09 6.37 5.37
N THR A 309 17.89 6.14 4.34
CA THR A 309 17.48 6.22 2.94
C THR A 309 17.62 4.89 2.20
N ARG A 310 16.95 4.75 1.06
CA ARG A 310 16.85 3.48 0.32
C ARG A 310 18.20 2.84 -0.03
N HIS A 311 19.23 3.65 -0.24
CA HIS A 311 20.57 3.19 -0.60
C HIS A 311 21.37 2.61 0.59
N GLN A 312 20.90 2.83 1.82
CA GLN A 312 21.61 2.42 3.04
C GLN A 312 21.22 1.03 3.55
N LEU A 313 20.17 0.42 3.01
CA LEU A 313 19.69 -0.89 3.44
C LEU A 313 19.87 -1.93 2.34
N SER A 314 20.52 -3.03 2.69
CA SER A 314 20.48 -4.27 1.91
C SER A 314 19.08 -4.88 1.89
N ALA A 315 18.83 -5.79 0.96
CA ALA A 315 17.58 -6.54 0.90
C ALA A 315 17.36 -7.35 2.21
N ILE A 316 18.44 -7.91 2.77
CA ILE A 316 18.35 -8.70 4.01
C ILE A 316 18.08 -7.83 5.23
N GLU A 317 18.70 -6.65 5.35
CA GLU A 317 18.38 -5.74 6.46
C GLU A 317 16.90 -5.32 6.43
N GLN A 318 16.33 -5.10 5.24
CA GLN A 318 14.89 -4.84 5.10
C GLN A 318 14.05 -6.06 5.51
N CYS A 319 14.44 -7.27 5.11
CA CYS A 319 13.76 -8.50 5.51
C CYS A 319 13.81 -8.75 7.02
N GLU A 320 14.96 -8.51 7.66
CA GLU A 320 15.12 -8.62 9.11
C GLU A 320 14.24 -7.60 9.85
N TYR A 321 14.21 -6.35 9.36
CA TYR A 321 13.34 -5.33 9.95
C TYR A 321 11.84 -5.65 9.77
N TRP A 322 11.48 -6.24 8.63
CA TRP A 322 10.14 -6.79 8.41
C TRP A 322 9.82 -7.92 9.40
N LEU A 323 10.74 -8.85 9.62
CA LEU A 323 10.56 -9.98 10.54
C LEU A 323 10.44 -9.53 11.99
N GLN A 324 11.23 -8.52 12.39
CA GLN A 324 11.11 -7.88 13.69
C GLN A 324 9.69 -7.31 13.88
N ASN A 325 9.17 -6.57 12.90
CA ASN A 325 7.81 -6.03 12.95
C ASN A 325 6.74 -7.13 12.97
N LYS A 326 6.92 -8.16 12.15
CA LYS A 326 6.01 -9.32 12.11
C LYS A 326 5.91 -10.01 13.47
N THR A 327 7.04 -10.10 14.17
CA THR A 327 7.14 -10.82 15.44
C THR A 327 6.73 -9.96 16.64
N ASN A 328 7.10 -8.68 16.64
CA ASN A 328 6.97 -7.84 17.83
C ASN A 328 5.79 -6.87 17.77
N TYR A 329 5.32 -6.46 16.58
CA TYR A 329 4.24 -5.46 16.49
C TYR A 329 2.95 -5.97 15.85
N THR A 330 3.00 -6.75 14.77
CA THR A 330 1.79 -7.01 13.96
C THR A 330 1.10 -8.32 14.30
N GLU A 331 -0.20 -8.26 14.57
CA GLU A 331 -1.08 -9.44 14.56
C GLU A 331 -1.55 -9.80 13.14
N HIS A 332 -1.62 -8.81 12.25
CA HIS A 332 -1.85 -9.01 10.83
C HIS A 332 -0.51 -9.22 10.08
N ASN A 333 -0.12 -8.29 9.21
CA ASN A 333 1.09 -8.38 8.41
C ASN A 333 1.73 -6.98 8.29
N PRO A 334 3.07 -6.87 8.26
CA PRO A 334 3.73 -5.66 7.81
C PRO A 334 3.74 -5.65 6.27
N SER A 335 3.12 -4.66 5.65
CA SER A 335 3.23 -4.47 4.20
C SER A 335 4.60 -3.91 3.85
N VAL A 336 5.27 -4.54 2.88
CA VAL A 336 6.60 -4.15 2.45
C VAL A 336 6.83 -4.45 0.97
N THR A 337 7.56 -3.55 0.32
CA THR A 337 8.29 -3.83 -0.91
C THR A 337 9.77 -3.83 -0.58
N ILE A 338 10.40 -5.00 -0.64
CA ILE A 338 11.84 -5.15 -0.44
C ILE A 338 12.55 -4.75 -1.73
N THR A 339 13.35 -3.69 -1.68
CA THR A 339 14.21 -3.33 -2.82
C THR A 339 15.51 -4.11 -2.78
N TYR A 340 15.92 -4.70 -3.91
CA TYR A 340 17.13 -5.53 -3.97
C TYR A 340 18.03 -5.23 -5.17
N ARG A 341 19.33 -5.47 -4.99
CA ARG A 341 20.37 -5.48 -6.02
C ARG A 341 20.58 -6.89 -6.56
N HIS A 342 21.17 -7.00 -7.75
CA HIS A 342 21.35 -8.29 -8.42
C HIS A 342 22.21 -9.29 -7.66
N ASP A 343 23.18 -8.81 -6.91
CA ASP A 343 24.10 -9.62 -6.10
C ASP A 343 23.48 -10.12 -4.80
N GLU A 344 22.27 -9.69 -4.43
CA GLU A 344 21.58 -10.07 -3.19
C GLU A 344 20.59 -11.23 -3.36
N VAL A 345 20.34 -11.69 -4.59
CA VAL A 345 19.27 -12.65 -4.90
C VAL A 345 19.44 -13.98 -4.16
N ILE A 346 20.67 -14.48 -4.01
CA ILE A 346 20.93 -15.76 -3.33
C ILE A 346 20.61 -15.64 -1.83
N ASP A 347 20.95 -14.52 -1.21
CA ASP A 347 20.65 -14.29 0.20
C ASP A 347 19.14 -14.20 0.43
N ILE A 348 18.40 -13.55 -0.49
CA ILE A 348 16.93 -13.49 -0.45
C ILE A 348 16.32 -14.89 -0.50
N ILE A 349 16.79 -15.76 -1.40
CA ILE A 349 16.33 -17.15 -1.50
C ILE A 349 16.51 -17.88 -0.17
N ARG A 350 17.71 -17.80 0.42
CA ARG A 350 18.00 -18.43 1.72
C ARG A 350 17.06 -17.88 2.79
N TRP A 351 16.94 -16.58 2.88
CA TRP A 351 16.16 -15.91 3.92
C TRP A 351 14.67 -16.27 3.86
N ILE A 352 14.08 -16.26 2.66
CA ILE A 352 12.67 -16.64 2.48
C ILE A 352 12.45 -18.10 2.90
N TRP A 353 13.35 -18.99 2.50
CA TRP A 353 13.23 -20.41 2.84
C TRP A 353 13.30 -20.64 4.37
N GLU A 354 14.21 -19.95 5.06
CA GLU A 354 14.40 -20.05 6.51
C GLU A 354 13.23 -19.48 7.33
N HIS A 355 12.48 -18.50 6.80
CA HIS A 355 11.45 -17.75 7.54
C HIS A 355 10.03 -17.90 6.98
N GLN A 356 9.80 -18.83 6.04
CA GLN A 356 8.51 -19.04 5.38
C GLN A 356 7.35 -19.33 6.35
N ASP A 357 7.63 -19.78 7.57
CA ASP A 357 6.64 -20.00 8.62
C ASP A 357 5.99 -18.71 9.14
N LYS A 358 6.65 -17.56 8.93
CA LYS A 358 6.22 -16.25 9.42
C LYS A 358 5.79 -15.29 8.31
N ILE A 359 6.30 -15.46 7.10
CA ILE A 359 6.00 -14.60 5.94
C ILE A 359 4.50 -14.61 5.68
N GLY A 360 3.76 -13.53 5.97
CA GLY A 360 2.31 -13.44 5.69
C GLY A 360 2.04 -12.90 4.28
N GLY A 361 2.79 -11.87 3.90
CA GLY A 361 2.87 -11.39 2.53
C GLY A 361 4.01 -10.39 2.34
N MET A 362 4.72 -10.49 1.22
CA MET A 362 5.88 -9.66 0.87
C MET A 362 5.95 -9.49 -0.64
N ALA A 363 6.42 -8.33 -1.08
CA ALA A 363 6.80 -8.08 -2.47
C ALA A 363 8.29 -7.71 -2.53
N PHE A 364 8.95 -8.03 -3.63
CA PHE A 364 10.34 -7.66 -3.87
C PHE A 364 10.43 -6.95 -5.21
N LEU A 365 11.14 -5.83 -5.29
CA LEU A 365 11.29 -5.06 -6.51
C LEU A 365 12.78 -4.80 -6.75
N PRO A 366 13.31 -4.97 -7.97
CA PRO A 366 14.70 -4.61 -8.20
C PRO A 366 14.90 -3.11 -8.00
N ALA A 367 16.05 -2.70 -7.46
CA ALA A 367 16.39 -1.30 -7.18
C ALA A 367 16.64 -0.46 -8.45
N PHE A 368 16.16 -0.88 -9.62
CA PHE A 368 16.37 -0.18 -10.88
C PHE A 368 15.52 1.08 -10.97
N ASP A 369 16.19 2.22 -11.08
CA ASP A 369 15.55 3.44 -11.58
C ASP A 369 15.54 3.35 -13.11
N ALA A 370 14.40 2.98 -13.70
CA ALA A 370 14.17 3.24 -15.11
C ALA A 370 14.23 4.77 -15.29
N GLN A 371 15.30 5.28 -15.90
CA GLN A 371 15.43 6.71 -16.16
C GLN A 371 14.48 7.10 -17.30
N TYR A 372 13.36 7.69 -16.94
CA TYR A 372 12.48 8.41 -17.85
C TYR A 372 12.26 9.82 -17.29
N ASP A 373 12.00 10.78 -18.17
CA ASP A 373 11.81 12.16 -17.76
C ASP A 373 10.65 12.28 -16.74
N GLN A 374 10.73 13.23 -15.81
CA GLN A 374 9.66 13.48 -14.82
C GLN A 374 9.30 12.25 -13.95
N MET A 375 10.31 11.48 -13.53
CA MET A 375 10.12 10.43 -12.51
C MET A 375 9.44 11.01 -11.28
N PRO A 376 8.56 10.25 -10.59
CA PRO A 376 7.90 10.75 -9.38
C PRO A 376 8.87 11.25 -8.31
N TYR A 377 10.06 10.68 -8.25
CA TYR A 377 11.16 11.13 -7.41
C TYR A 377 12.43 11.21 -8.25
N GLU A 378 13.15 12.32 -8.15
CA GLU A 378 14.43 12.52 -8.83
C GLU A 378 15.48 12.91 -7.79
N GLU A 379 16.53 12.11 -7.66
CA GLU A 379 17.61 12.35 -6.70
C GLU A 379 18.50 13.51 -7.14
N ILE A 380 18.79 14.45 -6.23
CA ILE A 380 19.59 15.64 -6.50
C ILE A 380 20.70 15.80 -5.46
N SER A 381 21.74 16.54 -5.82
CA SER A 381 22.79 16.94 -4.87
C SER A 381 22.27 17.95 -3.83
N LYS A 382 23.00 18.07 -2.71
CA LYS A 382 22.71 19.08 -1.68
C LYS A 382 22.79 20.49 -2.26
N GLU A 383 23.76 20.77 -3.12
CA GLU A 383 23.97 22.06 -3.76
C GLU A 383 22.80 22.43 -4.68
N GLN A 384 22.28 21.45 -5.44
CA GLN A 384 21.07 21.64 -6.25
C GLN A 384 19.85 21.91 -5.36
N TYR A 385 19.66 21.14 -4.29
CA TYR A 385 18.57 21.37 -3.36
C TYR A 385 18.63 22.78 -2.76
N GLU A 386 19.78 23.21 -2.25
CA GLU A 386 19.95 24.54 -1.65
C GLU A 386 19.64 25.65 -2.65
N LYS A 387 20.08 25.49 -3.90
CA LYS A 387 19.75 26.42 -5.00
C LYS A 387 18.25 26.45 -5.29
N PHE A 388 17.60 25.28 -5.43
CA PHE A 388 16.18 25.20 -5.78
C PHE A 388 15.29 25.66 -4.63
N ALA A 389 15.60 25.27 -3.40
CA ALA A 389 14.86 25.67 -2.21
C ALA A 389 14.94 27.20 -1.99
N ALA A 390 16.12 27.81 -2.20
CA ALA A 390 16.27 29.26 -2.09
C ALA A 390 15.50 30.03 -3.17
N ALA A 391 15.29 29.42 -4.34
CA ALA A 391 14.53 29.98 -5.45
C ALA A 391 13.03 29.60 -5.42
N PHE A 392 12.62 28.70 -4.52
CA PHE A 392 11.26 28.18 -4.50
C PHE A 392 10.31 29.25 -3.91
N PRO A 393 9.22 29.60 -4.60
CA PRO A 393 8.35 30.68 -4.15
C PRO A 393 7.49 30.25 -2.96
N GLU A 394 7.08 31.23 -2.15
CA GLU A 394 6.02 31.00 -1.17
C GLU A 394 4.68 30.80 -1.87
N ILE A 395 3.97 29.73 -1.49
CA ILE A 395 2.66 29.41 -2.04
C ILE A 395 1.59 29.82 -1.04
N ASP A 396 0.75 30.78 -1.44
CA ASP A 396 -0.43 31.15 -0.68
C ASP A 396 -1.63 30.31 -1.12
N PHE A 397 -1.83 29.18 -0.46
CA PHE A 397 -2.95 28.26 -0.72
C PHE A 397 -4.32 28.89 -0.46
N SER A 398 -4.41 30.00 0.29
CA SER A 398 -5.70 30.69 0.43
C SER A 398 -6.22 31.19 -0.91
N LYS A 399 -5.34 31.51 -1.89
CA LYS A 399 -5.75 32.00 -3.21
C LYS A 399 -6.51 30.98 -4.07
N ILE A 400 -6.65 29.72 -3.63
CA ILE A 400 -7.46 28.70 -4.30
C ILE A 400 -8.90 29.21 -4.52
N TYR A 401 -9.48 29.92 -3.54
CA TYR A 401 -10.85 30.44 -3.66
C TYR A 401 -11.06 31.36 -4.88
N ARG A 402 -9.99 31.98 -5.41
CA ARG A 402 -10.08 32.88 -6.58
C ARG A 402 -10.34 32.12 -7.88
N TYR A 403 -10.03 30.83 -7.89
CA TYR A 403 -10.07 29.97 -9.06
C TYR A 403 -11.08 28.83 -8.93
N GLU A 404 -11.57 28.59 -7.73
CA GLU A 404 -12.64 27.65 -7.41
C GLU A 404 -13.98 28.37 -7.55
N GLU A 405 -14.58 28.25 -8.73
CA GLU A 405 -15.87 28.88 -9.06
C GLU A 405 -17.07 28.06 -8.53
N GLU A 406 -16.88 26.75 -8.37
CA GLU A 406 -17.86 25.80 -7.82
C GLU A 406 -17.17 24.81 -6.88
N ASP A 407 -17.90 24.34 -5.86
CA ASP A 407 -17.41 23.30 -4.97
C ASP A 407 -17.39 21.94 -5.70
N LEU A 408 -16.19 21.53 -6.11
CA LEU A 408 -15.98 20.26 -6.80
C LEU A 408 -15.98 19.04 -5.86
N THR A 409 -16.11 19.24 -4.54
CA THR A 409 -16.18 18.13 -3.57
C THR A 409 -17.55 17.45 -3.55
N THR A 410 -18.61 18.14 -3.99
CA THR A 410 -19.99 17.64 -4.05
C THR A 410 -20.24 16.60 -5.16
N ALA A 411 -19.51 16.66 -6.28
CA ALA A 411 -19.66 15.73 -7.40
C ALA A 411 -19.35 14.26 -7.04
N ALA A 412 -18.59 14.03 -5.96
CA ALA A 412 -18.28 12.69 -5.46
C ALA A 412 -19.45 12.01 -4.73
N GLN A 413 -20.47 12.76 -4.29
CA GLN A 413 -21.62 12.21 -3.54
C GLN A 413 -22.76 11.71 -4.44
N GLU A 414 -23.02 12.34 -5.59
CA GLU A 414 -24.25 12.07 -6.37
C GLU A 414 -24.18 10.81 -7.27
N LEU A 415 -23.00 10.40 -7.72
CA LEU A 415 -22.85 9.27 -8.66
C LEU A 415 -23.09 7.89 -8.04
N ALA A 416 -23.18 7.78 -6.71
CA ALA A 416 -23.36 6.51 -6.02
C ALA A 416 -24.80 5.94 -6.08
N CYS A 417 -25.80 6.75 -6.44
CA CYS A 417 -27.22 6.39 -6.26
C CYS A 417 -28.12 6.63 -7.48
N MET A 418 -27.60 6.63 -8.70
CA MET A 418 -28.42 6.77 -9.93
C MET A 418 -28.70 5.44 -10.68
N ALA A 419 -28.25 4.29 -10.18
CA ALA A 419 -28.57 2.99 -10.76
C ALA A 419 -29.84 2.36 -10.15
N GLY A 420 -30.96 3.09 -10.19
CA GLY A 420 -32.29 2.59 -9.80
C GLY A 420 -32.97 1.70 -10.86
N GLY A 421 -32.19 0.91 -11.61
CA GLY A 421 -32.67 0.18 -12.79
C GLY A 421 -32.18 -1.26 -12.95
N CYS A 422 -31.58 -1.87 -11.93
CA CYS A 422 -31.23 -3.29 -11.97
C CYS A 422 -32.10 -4.07 -10.97
N ASP A 423 -33.17 -4.67 -11.48
CA ASP A 423 -33.91 -5.72 -10.77
C ASP A 423 -33.10 -7.02 -10.76
N VAL A 424 -32.83 -7.50 -9.54
CA VAL A 424 -32.35 -8.83 -9.08
C VAL A 424 -30.94 -9.27 -9.47
#